data_AF-A0A4Y9ZYV6-F1
#
_entry.id   AF-A0A4Y9ZYV6-F1
#
_cell.length_a   1.000
_cell.length_b   1.000
_cell.length_c   1.000
_cell.angle_alpha   90.00
_cell.angle_beta   90.00
_cell.angle_gamma   90.00
#
_symmetry.space_group_name_H-M   'P 1'
#
loop_
_entity.id
_entity.type
_entity.pdbx_description
1 polymer ?
#
loop_
_entity_poly.entity_id
_entity_poly.type
_entity_poly.pdbx_seq_one_letter_code
_entity_poly.pdbx_strand_id
1 'polypeptide(L)'
;MSGAPGKVTVVLGAQWGDEGKGKLVDVLASEADVCARCAGGNNAGHTIVVPVGPEKVPTTFAFHLLPSGLVNPKCTGLIGNGVVIHVPSFFEELDALEAQGLDCTGRLLVSDRAHLVFDFHQIVDGLKEVELGGSSIGTTKKGIGPAYSAKASRSGLRVHHLFDHDTFAAKFRKIVEGRYKRYGHFEYDTEGEIVRYKVISLLVHVRSGKLTHMQALAERLRPFVVDSVIYIHQALATGKRVLVEGANALMLDIDFGTYPYVTSSSTTVGGVCIGLGIPPKMIGKTIGVVKAYTTRVGSGPFPTEQLNDVGVHLQEVGREWGVTTGRRRRCGWLDLVVMKHSSLINGYDSFNLTKLDILDDLEEIKVGVKYLINEEELPGFPADLDTLAEVDVVYVTLPGWKTSIASVRSYDELPENCRKYIEFIENYLHTPIEWIGSLYRHDRCDPARTERRPRLFTAAAKGAFLEKIIDDIFAGMDPNVQNAQATNTLPTMSVSSSSRKRSRENESPSQRHKREKAAERQRRKRERDRNAGLNVMAMSQAVQQHQQQHQQA
;
A
#
# COMPACT_ATOMS: atom_id res chain seq x y z
N MET A 1 28.41 28.12 -3.16
CA MET A 1 27.17 28.10 -3.97
C MET A 1 26.00 28.26 -3.02
N SER A 2 25.25 29.35 -3.13
CA SER A 2 24.23 29.82 -2.16
C SER A 2 22.81 29.73 -2.73
N GLY A 3 22.42 28.57 -3.24
CA GLY A 3 21.03 28.27 -3.58
C GLY A 3 20.28 27.73 -2.36
N ALA A 4 18.97 27.96 -2.29
CA ALA A 4 18.14 27.27 -1.31
C ALA A 4 18.27 25.75 -1.52
N PRO A 5 18.38 24.94 -0.45
CA PRO A 5 18.50 23.49 -0.59
C PRO A 5 17.29 22.93 -1.35
N GLY A 6 17.54 21.89 -2.15
CA GLY A 6 16.50 21.18 -2.89
C GLY A 6 15.41 20.66 -1.96
N LYS A 7 14.18 20.62 -2.45
CA LYS A 7 13.02 20.11 -1.70
C LYS A 7 12.69 18.68 -2.12
N VAL A 8 12.27 17.88 -1.14
CA VAL A 8 11.76 16.52 -1.35
C VAL A 8 10.24 16.56 -1.40
N THR A 9 9.66 16.16 -2.53
CA THR A 9 8.23 15.91 -2.66
C THR A 9 7.99 14.41 -2.55
N VAL A 10 7.04 14.00 -1.72
CA VAL A 10 6.72 12.59 -1.47
C VAL A 10 5.32 12.29 -1.96
N VAL A 11 5.15 11.16 -2.65
CA VAL A 11 3.83 10.63 -3.06
C VAL A 11 3.60 9.29 -2.39
N LEU A 12 2.60 9.20 -1.50
CA LEU A 12 2.27 7.98 -0.74
C LEU A 12 0.82 7.55 -0.98
N GLY A 13 0.55 6.25 -0.87
CA GLY A 13 -0.82 5.72 -0.95
C GLY A 13 -1.48 5.86 0.42
N ALA A 14 -2.71 6.36 0.46
CA ALA A 14 -3.39 6.65 1.72
C ALA A 14 -4.25 5.49 2.25
N GLN A 15 -4.50 4.44 1.44
CA GLN A 15 -5.42 3.33 1.75
C GLN A 15 -4.66 1.98 1.76
N TRP A 16 -5.16 0.93 1.07
CA TRP A 16 -4.56 -0.40 0.95
C TRP A 16 -3.90 -0.65 -0.42
N GLY A 17 -3.41 0.39 -1.09
CA GLY A 17 -2.73 0.26 -2.38
C GLY A 17 -3.67 0.45 -3.57
N ASP A 18 -3.10 0.43 -4.77
CA ASP A 18 -3.82 0.60 -6.04
C ASP A 18 -4.58 1.93 -6.20
N GLU A 19 -4.19 2.98 -5.46
CA GLU A 19 -4.82 4.30 -5.52
C GLU A 19 -4.44 5.11 -6.77
N GLY A 20 -3.56 4.58 -7.63
CA GLY A 20 -3.15 5.26 -8.86
C GLY A 20 -1.99 6.24 -8.68
N LYS A 21 -1.09 5.99 -7.72
CA LYS A 21 0.13 6.81 -7.48
C LYS A 21 0.92 7.09 -8.75
N GLY A 22 1.12 6.07 -9.60
CA GLY A 22 1.95 6.18 -10.80
C GLY A 22 1.56 7.33 -11.71
N LYS A 23 0.25 7.61 -11.87
CA LYS A 23 -0.24 8.73 -12.70
C LYS A 23 0.16 10.10 -12.14
N LEU A 24 0.09 10.28 -10.81
CA LEU A 24 0.55 11.53 -10.19
C LEU A 24 2.07 11.65 -10.25
N VAL A 25 2.79 10.55 -10.02
CA VAL A 25 4.26 10.54 -10.08
C VAL A 25 4.72 10.90 -11.49
N ASP A 26 4.06 10.41 -12.54
CA ASP A 26 4.31 10.80 -13.93
C ASP A 26 4.17 12.32 -14.14
N VAL A 27 3.05 12.91 -13.72
CA VAL A 27 2.83 14.36 -13.81
C VAL A 27 3.93 15.13 -13.08
N LEU A 28 4.26 14.74 -11.85
CA LEU A 28 5.27 15.41 -11.04
C LEU A 28 6.71 15.13 -11.51
N ALA A 29 6.95 14.01 -12.18
CA ALA A 29 8.26 13.62 -12.67
C ALA A 29 8.75 14.56 -13.78
N SER A 30 7.85 15.22 -14.51
CA SER A 30 8.20 16.25 -15.51
C SER A 30 9.04 17.40 -14.92
N GLU A 31 8.87 17.68 -13.62
CA GLU A 31 9.60 18.68 -12.87
C GLU A 31 10.66 18.10 -11.92
N ALA A 32 10.81 16.77 -11.85
CA ALA A 32 11.78 16.15 -10.95
C ALA A 32 13.15 16.00 -11.62
N ASP A 33 14.22 16.34 -10.89
CA ASP A 33 15.59 16.02 -11.28
C ASP A 33 15.95 14.58 -10.90
N VAL A 34 15.43 14.10 -9.77
CA VAL A 34 15.62 12.74 -9.26
C VAL A 34 14.28 12.15 -8.87
N CYS A 35 13.98 10.93 -9.32
CA CYS A 35 12.84 10.14 -8.87
C CYS A 35 13.33 8.92 -8.10
N ALA A 36 12.95 8.80 -6.84
CA ALA A 36 13.53 7.82 -5.93
C ALA A 36 12.48 6.86 -5.35
N ARG A 37 12.84 5.56 -5.30
CA ARG A 37 12.11 4.53 -4.55
C ARG A 37 12.78 4.32 -3.20
N CYS A 38 12.01 4.39 -2.12
CA CYS A 38 12.55 4.32 -0.75
C CYS A 38 12.35 2.96 -0.06
N ALA A 39 11.34 2.18 -0.43
CA ALA A 39 10.97 0.95 0.24
C ALA A 39 10.24 -0.05 -0.70
N GLY A 40 9.91 -1.22 -0.17
CA GLY A 40 9.28 -2.32 -0.88
C GLY A 40 10.26 -3.06 -1.80
N GLY A 41 9.72 -3.71 -2.84
CA GLY A 41 10.48 -4.33 -3.91
C GLY A 41 9.65 -4.38 -5.20
N ASN A 42 9.74 -5.47 -5.95
CA ASN A 42 8.96 -5.73 -7.17
C ASN A 42 7.51 -6.22 -6.90
N ASN A 43 7.00 -5.95 -5.69
CA ASN A 43 5.62 -6.22 -5.26
C ASN A 43 4.70 -5.01 -5.39
N ALA A 44 5.26 -3.84 -5.69
CA ALA A 44 4.52 -2.70 -6.18
C ALA A 44 4.63 -2.68 -7.71
N GLY A 45 3.58 -2.23 -8.38
CA GLY A 45 3.57 -2.06 -9.82
C GLY A 45 2.74 -0.84 -10.19
N HIS A 46 3.17 -0.11 -11.21
CA HIS A 46 2.37 0.93 -11.80
C HIS A 46 2.59 0.97 -13.30
N THR A 47 1.56 1.39 -14.01
CA THR A 47 1.59 1.51 -15.46
C THR A 47 1.50 2.98 -15.81
N ILE A 48 2.43 3.43 -16.64
CA ILE A 48 2.43 4.78 -17.20
C ILE A 48 2.25 4.67 -18.70
N VAL A 49 1.47 5.57 -19.27
CA VAL A 49 1.37 5.69 -20.72
C VAL A 49 1.81 7.08 -21.11
N VAL A 50 2.90 7.14 -21.86
CA VAL A 50 3.46 8.39 -22.36
C VAL A 50 3.68 8.31 -23.87
N PRO A 51 3.55 9.42 -24.59
CA PRO A 51 3.92 9.47 -26.00
C PRO A 51 5.44 9.34 -26.15
N VAL A 52 5.90 8.36 -26.93
CA VAL A 52 7.34 8.09 -27.17
C VAL A 52 7.67 8.28 -28.65
N GLY A 53 8.92 8.70 -28.90
CA GLY A 53 9.48 8.85 -30.24
C GLY A 53 9.01 10.11 -30.99
N PRO A 54 9.52 10.33 -32.21
CA PRO A 54 9.20 11.52 -33.02
C PRO A 54 7.70 11.63 -33.35
N GLU A 55 7.04 10.49 -33.50
CA GLU A 55 5.61 10.38 -33.85
C GLU A 55 4.68 10.44 -32.63
N LYS A 56 5.23 10.55 -31.41
CA LYS A 56 4.47 10.65 -30.15
C LYS A 56 3.46 9.51 -29.96
N VAL A 57 3.86 8.28 -30.30
CA VAL A 57 3.00 7.11 -30.16
C VAL A 57 2.78 6.84 -28.67
N PRO A 58 1.52 6.71 -28.19
CA PRO A 58 1.26 6.33 -26.81
C PRO A 58 1.83 4.94 -26.52
N THR A 59 2.84 4.87 -25.65
CA THR A 59 3.50 3.63 -25.25
C THR A 59 3.25 3.37 -23.78
N THR A 60 2.86 2.14 -23.46
CA THR A 60 2.54 1.71 -22.10
C THR A 60 3.77 1.06 -21.47
N PHE A 61 4.33 1.71 -20.43
CA PHE A 61 5.43 1.20 -19.65
C PHE A 61 4.91 0.63 -18.33
N ALA A 62 5.33 -0.59 -17.99
CA ALA A 62 5.03 -1.24 -16.72
C ALA A 62 6.28 -1.25 -15.84
N PHE A 63 6.22 -0.51 -14.74
CA PHE A 63 7.29 -0.43 -13.76
C PHE A 63 6.91 -1.21 -12.50
N HIS A 64 7.89 -1.85 -11.88
CA HIS A 64 7.75 -2.56 -10.62
C HIS A 64 8.82 -2.13 -9.62
N LEU A 65 10.09 -2.27 -9.99
CA LEU A 65 11.23 -1.90 -9.15
C LEU A 65 11.85 -0.57 -9.59
N LEU A 66 11.91 -0.31 -10.90
CA LEU A 66 12.50 0.91 -11.44
C LEU A 66 11.60 2.12 -11.11
N PRO A 67 12.17 3.27 -10.70
CA PRO A 67 11.38 4.47 -10.45
C PRO A 67 10.69 4.96 -11.72
N SER A 68 9.41 5.30 -11.61
CA SER A 68 8.56 5.67 -12.73
C SER A 68 9.04 6.91 -13.48
N GLY A 69 9.71 7.81 -12.75
CA GLY A 69 10.19 9.08 -13.29
C GLY A 69 11.22 8.93 -14.41
N LEU A 70 11.74 7.72 -14.66
CA LEU A 70 12.62 7.43 -15.81
C LEU A 70 11.95 7.74 -17.16
N VAL A 71 10.62 7.79 -17.23
CA VAL A 71 9.87 8.28 -18.40
C VAL A 71 10.23 9.72 -18.78
N ASN A 72 10.64 10.54 -17.81
CA ASN A 72 11.24 11.84 -18.09
C ASN A 72 12.72 11.63 -18.44
N PRO A 73 13.17 11.95 -19.67
CA PRO A 73 14.55 11.76 -20.11
C PRO A 73 15.57 12.58 -19.32
N LYS A 74 15.14 13.62 -18.58
CA LYS A 74 16.01 14.44 -17.74
C LYS A 74 16.11 13.96 -16.28
N CYS A 75 15.26 13.01 -15.88
CA CYS A 75 15.17 12.56 -14.51
C CYS A 75 16.15 11.41 -14.24
N THR A 76 16.82 11.42 -13.09
CA THR A 76 17.61 10.25 -12.63
C THR A 76 16.74 9.37 -11.74
N GLY A 77 16.64 8.08 -12.06
CA GLY A 77 16.02 7.08 -11.20
C GLY A 77 16.99 6.63 -10.10
N LEU A 78 16.55 6.64 -8.84
CA LEU A 78 17.31 6.13 -7.70
C LEU A 78 16.54 5.03 -6.96
N ILE A 79 17.14 3.86 -6.82
CA ILE A 79 16.66 2.79 -5.92
C ILE A 79 17.41 2.92 -4.59
N GLY A 80 16.68 3.33 -3.54
CA GLY A 80 17.20 3.59 -2.21
C GLY A 80 17.58 2.35 -1.40
N ASN A 81 18.28 2.57 -0.29
CA ASN A 81 18.74 1.51 0.61
C ASN A 81 17.61 0.79 1.37
N GLY A 82 16.41 1.37 1.42
CA GLY A 82 15.25 0.74 2.04
C GLY A 82 14.57 -0.32 1.17
N VAL A 83 14.89 -0.36 -0.13
CA VAL A 83 14.34 -1.33 -1.10
C VAL A 83 15.01 -2.71 -0.96
N VAL A 84 14.24 -3.77 -1.22
CA VAL A 84 14.74 -5.14 -1.45
C VAL A 84 14.69 -5.45 -2.95
N ILE A 85 15.82 -5.85 -3.54
CA ILE A 85 16.03 -5.95 -4.98
C ILE A 85 16.17 -7.40 -5.39
N HIS A 86 15.28 -7.87 -6.25
CA HIS A 86 15.47 -9.11 -7.00
C HIS A 86 16.22 -8.78 -8.30
N VAL A 87 17.52 -9.10 -8.37
CA VAL A 87 18.38 -8.67 -9.50
C VAL A 87 17.93 -9.24 -10.85
N PRO A 88 17.47 -10.50 -10.98
CA PRO A 88 16.90 -10.98 -12.23
C PRO A 88 15.70 -10.14 -12.69
N SER A 89 14.74 -9.86 -11.80
CA SER A 89 13.56 -9.05 -12.16
C SER A 89 13.90 -7.59 -12.44
N PHE A 90 14.92 -7.03 -11.78
CA PHE A 90 15.44 -5.70 -12.12
C PHE A 90 15.88 -5.65 -13.59
N PHE A 91 16.61 -6.65 -14.06
CA PHE A 91 17.08 -6.71 -15.43
C PHE A 91 15.99 -7.07 -16.44
N GLU A 92 15.09 -8.00 -16.11
CA GLU A 92 13.91 -8.28 -16.94
C GLU A 92 13.09 -7.00 -17.19
N GLU A 93 12.90 -6.19 -16.15
CA GLU A 93 12.19 -4.91 -16.25
C GLU A 93 12.99 -3.89 -17.07
N LEU A 94 14.29 -3.71 -16.78
CA LEU A 94 15.16 -2.79 -17.53
C LEU A 94 15.20 -3.14 -19.03
N ASP A 95 15.43 -4.41 -19.37
CA ASP A 95 15.50 -4.89 -20.75
C ASP A 95 14.16 -4.67 -21.48
N ALA A 96 13.03 -4.89 -20.80
CA ALA A 96 11.71 -4.64 -21.37
C ALA A 96 11.45 -3.15 -21.65
N LEU A 97 11.86 -2.27 -20.73
CA LEU A 97 11.70 -0.82 -20.91
C LEU A 97 12.60 -0.28 -22.04
N GLU A 98 13.86 -0.73 -22.10
CA GLU A 98 14.79 -0.32 -23.16
C GLU A 98 14.34 -0.83 -24.53
N ALA A 99 13.81 -2.05 -24.62
CA ALA A 99 13.23 -2.58 -25.85
C ALA A 99 12.00 -1.79 -26.34
N GLN A 100 11.29 -1.11 -25.43
CA GLN A 100 10.17 -0.21 -25.73
C GLN A 100 10.63 1.22 -26.04
N GLY A 101 11.95 1.50 -26.05
CA GLY A 101 12.54 2.78 -26.41
C GLY A 101 12.81 3.73 -25.24
N LEU A 102 12.70 3.27 -24.00
CA LEU A 102 13.03 4.07 -22.82
C LEU A 102 14.52 3.96 -22.49
N ASP A 103 15.29 5.01 -22.80
CA ASP A 103 16.74 5.03 -22.56
C ASP A 103 17.08 5.25 -21.08
N CYS A 104 17.51 4.22 -20.37
CA CYS A 104 17.92 4.32 -18.96
C CYS A 104 19.42 4.62 -18.76
N THR A 105 20.19 4.75 -19.85
CA THR A 105 21.66 4.77 -19.83
C THR A 105 22.20 5.92 -18.99
N GLY A 106 22.99 5.60 -17.97
CA GLY A 106 23.62 6.59 -17.09
C GLY A 106 22.65 7.38 -16.19
N ARG A 107 21.37 6.98 -16.13
CA ARG A 107 20.32 7.67 -15.35
C ARG A 107 19.61 6.78 -14.35
N LEU A 108 20.03 5.54 -14.19
CA LEU A 108 19.51 4.61 -13.19
C LEU A 108 20.58 4.27 -12.18
N LEU A 109 20.28 4.50 -10.90
CA LEU A 109 21.20 4.32 -9.79
C LEU A 109 20.62 3.38 -8.75
N VAL A 110 21.46 2.53 -8.18
CA VAL A 110 21.10 1.53 -7.18
C VAL A 110 21.98 1.70 -5.94
N SER A 111 21.36 1.79 -4.77
CA SER A 111 22.08 1.84 -3.51
C SER A 111 22.90 0.57 -3.28
N ASP A 112 24.19 0.74 -2.99
CA ASP A 112 25.08 -0.31 -2.49
C ASP A 112 24.56 -0.97 -1.18
N ARG A 113 23.71 -0.27 -0.43
CA ARG A 113 23.12 -0.70 0.85
C ARG A 113 21.74 -1.36 0.70
N ALA A 114 21.15 -1.38 -0.50
CA ALA A 114 19.90 -2.10 -0.74
C ALA A 114 20.09 -3.61 -0.50
N HIS A 115 19.06 -4.27 0.02
CA HIS A 115 19.10 -5.70 0.30
C HIS A 115 18.73 -6.51 -0.94
N LEU A 116 19.25 -7.74 -1.02
CA LEU A 116 18.99 -8.64 -2.14
C LEU A 116 17.86 -9.62 -1.80
N VAL A 117 16.95 -9.77 -2.75
CA VAL A 117 16.00 -10.87 -2.83
C VAL A 117 16.63 -11.92 -3.74
N PHE A 118 16.46 -13.19 -3.39
CA PHE A 118 16.97 -14.34 -4.15
C PHE A 118 15.82 -15.31 -4.39
N ASP A 119 16.00 -16.24 -5.31
CA ASP A 119 14.96 -17.21 -5.65
C ASP A 119 14.51 -18.05 -4.45
N PHE A 120 15.41 -18.41 -3.52
CA PHE A 120 15.00 -19.10 -2.28
C PHE A 120 14.10 -18.24 -1.38
N HIS A 121 14.22 -16.90 -1.41
CA HIS A 121 13.32 -16.02 -0.66
C HIS A 121 11.89 -16.13 -1.21
N GLN A 122 11.73 -16.26 -2.53
CA GLN A 122 10.44 -16.45 -3.18
C GLN A 122 9.82 -17.81 -2.81
N ILE A 123 10.65 -18.87 -2.79
CA ILE A 123 10.23 -20.22 -2.38
C ILE A 123 9.71 -20.20 -0.93
N VAL A 124 10.49 -19.68 0.01
CA VAL A 124 10.10 -19.71 1.44
C VAL A 124 8.93 -18.78 1.77
N ASP A 125 8.71 -17.73 0.98
CA ASP A 125 7.49 -16.90 1.04
C ASP A 125 6.25 -17.76 0.71
N GLY A 126 6.33 -18.51 -0.39
CA GLY A 126 5.29 -19.48 -0.77
C GLY A 126 5.07 -20.58 0.27
N LEU A 127 6.14 -21.17 0.81
CA LEU A 127 6.04 -22.21 1.86
C LEU A 127 5.37 -21.67 3.13
N LYS A 128 5.71 -20.43 3.53
CA LYS A 128 5.10 -19.83 4.72
C LYS A 128 3.61 -19.58 4.54
N GLU A 129 3.18 -19.12 3.37
CA GLU A 129 1.75 -18.96 3.05
C GLU A 129 0.98 -20.29 3.12
N VAL A 130 1.60 -21.39 2.68
CA VAL A 130 1.01 -22.73 2.80
C VAL A 130 0.92 -23.17 4.26
N GLU A 131 1.97 -22.93 5.06
CA GLU A 131 2.01 -23.22 6.51
C GLU A 131 0.89 -22.49 7.27
N LEU A 132 0.52 -21.28 6.84
CA LEU A 132 -0.54 -20.47 7.46
C LEU A 132 -1.97 -20.94 7.10
N GLY A 133 -2.14 -21.72 6.03
CA GLY A 133 -3.43 -22.26 5.59
C GLY A 133 -4.53 -21.18 5.48
N GLY A 134 -5.63 -21.36 6.23
CA GLY A 134 -6.76 -20.43 6.25
C GLY A 134 -6.43 -19.02 6.81
N SER A 135 -5.27 -18.85 7.45
CA SER A 135 -4.76 -17.56 7.94
C SER A 135 -3.69 -16.96 7.02
N SER A 136 -3.63 -17.40 5.76
CA SER A 136 -2.71 -16.84 4.78
C SER A 136 -2.93 -15.33 4.58
N ILE A 137 -1.82 -14.61 4.40
CA ILE A 137 -1.81 -13.16 4.27
C ILE A 137 -2.27 -12.77 2.87
N GLY A 138 -1.92 -13.59 1.87
CA GLY A 138 -2.10 -13.29 0.46
C GLY A 138 -0.90 -12.55 -0.12
N THR A 139 0.32 -12.98 0.22
CA THR A 139 1.55 -12.33 -0.26
C THR A 139 1.67 -12.42 -1.78
N THR A 140 2.51 -11.57 -2.38
CA THR A 140 2.84 -11.64 -3.81
C THR A 140 3.76 -12.81 -4.16
N LYS A 141 4.23 -13.57 -3.17
CA LYS A 141 5.21 -14.66 -3.31
C LYS A 141 6.52 -14.23 -4.00
N LYS A 142 6.85 -12.94 -3.90
CA LYS A 142 8.07 -12.35 -4.47
C LYS A 142 9.24 -12.31 -3.47
N GLY A 143 9.10 -12.91 -2.29
CA GLY A 143 10.21 -13.00 -1.33
C GLY A 143 10.47 -11.72 -0.53
N ILE A 144 9.53 -10.78 -0.55
CA ILE A 144 9.67 -9.47 0.12
C ILE A 144 9.80 -9.66 1.64
N GLY A 145 8.85 -10.39 2.25
CA GLY A 145 8.86 -10.64 3.69
C GLY A 145 10.11 -11.38 4.16
N PRO A 146 10.48 -12.53 3.53
CA PRO A 146 11.72 -13.22 3.86
C PRO A 146 12.98 -12.35 3.73
N ALA A 147 13.08 -11.49 2.71
CA ALA A 147 14.22 -10.59 2.55
C ALA A 147 14.28 -9.53 3.66
N TYR A 148 13.15 -8.91 4.03
CA TYR A 148 13.11 -7.98 5.16
C TYR A 148 13.35 -8.68 6.51
N SER A 149 12.90 -9.93 6.68
CA SER A 149 13.22 -10.75 7.85
C SER A 149 14.72 -11.01 7.97
N ALA A 150 15.40 -11.33 6.87
CA ALA A 150 16.85 -11.49 6.84
C ALA A 150 17.60 -10.17 7.13
N LYS A 151 17.08 -9.03 6.63
CA LYS A 151 17.57 -7.69 6.96
C LYS A 151 17.49 -7.41 8.46
N ALA A 152 16.31 -7.59 9.07
CA ALA A 152 16.09 -7.38 10.49
C ALA A 152 16.96 -8.34 11.35
N SER A 153 17.15 -9.57 10.89
CA SER A 153 18.01 -10.56 11.53
C SER A 153 19.50 -10.26 11.39
N ARG A 154 19.89 -9.30 10.53
CA ARG A 154 21.27 -8.95 10.17
C ARG A 154 22.01 -10.09 9.43
N SER A 155 21.27 -11.04 8.88
CA SER A 155 21.81 -12.14 8.09
C SER A 155 21.68 -11.91 6.58
N GLY A 156 20.87 -10.94 6.15
CA GLY A 156 20.62 -10.65 4.74
C GLY A 156 21.85 -10.15 3.99
N LEU A 157 21.89 -10.43 2.69
CA LEU A 157 22.88 -9.88 1.78
C LEU A 157 22.39 -8.56 1.19
N ARG A 158 23.37 -7.73 0.80
CA ARG A 158 23.19 -6.38 0.27
C ARG A 158 23.96 -6.27 -1.03
N VAL A 159 23.62 -5.30 -1.87
CA VAL A 159 24.23 -5.09 -3.19
C VAL A 159 25.76 -5.08 -3.12
N HIS A 160 26.36 -4.35 -2.17
CA HIS A 160 27.83 -4.30 -2.04
C HIS A 160 28.50 -5.67 -1.82
N HIS A 161 27.79 -6.64 -1.23
CA HIS A 161 28.35 -7.97 -1.01
C HIS A 161 28.59 -8.72 -2.32
N LEU A 162 27.92 -8.37 -3.42
CA LEU A 162 28.10 -9.04 -4.71
C LEU A 162 29.51 -8.90 -5.28
N PHE A 163 30.26 -7.90 -4.83
CA PHE A 163 31.59 -7.55 -5.36
C PHE A 163 32.75 -8.17 -4.57
N ASP A 164 32.46 -8.86 -3.46
CA ASP A 164 33.38 -9.76 -2.78
C ASP A 164 32.85 -11.18 -2.93
N HIS A 165 33.29 -11.87 -3.98
CA HIS A 165 32.70 -13.14 -4.41
C HIS A 165 32.86 -14.27 -3.38
N ASP A 166 33.98 -14.32 -2.67
CA ASP A 166 34.24 -15.40 -1.71
C ASP A 166 33.41 -15.19 -0.45
N THR A 167 33.34 -13.94 0.05
CA THR A 167 32.45 -13.58 1.16
C THR A 167 30.98 -13.76 0.78
N PHE A 168 30.58 -13.36 -0.43
CA PHE A 168 29.23 -13.57 -0.95
C PHE A 168 28.86 -15.05 -0.91
N ALA A 169 29.67 -15.91 -1.54
CA ALA A 169 29.41 -17.34 -1.63
C ALA A 169 29.31 -17.99 -0.24
N ALA A 170 30.24 -17.66 0.67
CA ALA A 170 30.23 -18.20 2.03
C ALA A 170 28.98 -17.77 2.82
N LYS A 171 28.59 -16.49 2.75
CA LYS A 171 27.39 -15.98 3.43
C LYS A 171 26.12 -16.53 2.80
N PHE A 172 26.06 -16.63 1.48
CA PHE A 172 24.91 -17.14 0.74
C PHE A 172 24.58 -18.58 1.16
N ARG A 173 25.57 -19.48 1.15
CA ARG A 173 25.41 -20.88 1.62
C ARG A 173 24.84 -20.94 3.04
N LYS A 174 25.39 -20.14 3.97
CA LYS A 174 24.91 -20.08 5.36
C LYS A 174 23.45 -19.62 5.46
N ILE A 175 23.04 -18.65 4.66
CA ILE A 175 21.65 -18.15 4.67
C ILE A 175 20.69 -19.25 4.18
N VAL A 176 21.04 -19.93 3.08
CA VAL A 176 20.27 -21.04 2.53
C VAL A 176 20.19 -22.21 3.52
N GLU A 177 21.30 -22.59 4.14
CA GLU A 177 21.34 -23.63 5.18
C GLU A 177 20.40 -23.27 6.35
N GLY A 178 20.40 -22.00 6.77
CA GLY A 178 19.47 -21.52 7.79
C GLY A 178 18.00 -21.60 7.37
N ARG A 179 17.68 -21.48 6.07
CA ARG A 179 16.32 -21.69 5.56
C ARG A 179 15.94 -23.16 5.53
N TYR A 180 16.86 -24.05 5.14
CA TYR A 180 16.63 -25.50 5.23
C TYR A 180 16.35 -25.96 6.66
N LYS A 181 17.07 -25.40 7.64
CA LYS A 181 16.79 -25.68 9.06
C LYS A 181 15.39 -25.25 9.52
N ARG A 182 14.81 -24.19 8.94
CA ARG A 182 13.48 -23.70 9.32
C ARG A 182 12.34 -24.38 8.56
N TYR A 183 12.51 -24.63 7.28
CA TYR A 183 11.41 -25.07 6.38
C TYR A 183 11.59 -26.50 5.86
N GLY A 184 12.64 -27.21 6.27
CA GLY A 184 13.04 -28.47 5.67
C GLY A 184 13.80 -28.26 4.35
N HIS A 185 14.30 -29.34 3.76
CA HIS A 185 14.92 -29.28 2.45
C HIS A 185 13.88 -29.03 1.37
N PHE A 186 14.16 -28.06 0.51
CA PHE A 186 13.42 -27.76 -0.71
C PHE A 186 14.41 -27.75 -1.88
N GLU A 187 13.93 -28.01 -3.09
CA GLU A 187 14.77 -28.02 -4.28
C GLU A 187 15.31 -26.61 -4.56
N TYR A 188 16.63 -26.44 -4.43
CA TYR A 188 17.30 -25.18 -4.70
C TYR A 188 18.79 -25.37 -5.03
N ASP A 189 19.19 -25.00 -6.25
CA ASP A 189 20.58 -25.07 -6.70
C ASP A 189 21.39 -23.90 -6.12
N THR A 190 21.94 -24.11 -4.93
CA THR A 190 22.70 -23.09 -4.19
C THR A 190 23.98 -22.69 -4.93
N GLU A 191 24.67 -23.65 -5.53
CA GLU A 191 25.92 -23.39 -6.25
C GLU A 191 25.65 -22.73 -7.61
N GLY A 192 24.61 -23.16 -8.32
CA GLY A 192 24.16 -22.53 -9.55
C GLY A 192 23.79 -21.06 -9.36
N GLU A 193 23.11 -20.70 -8.27
CA GLU A 193 22.82 -19.30 -7.96
C GLU A 193 24.12 -18.51 -7.69
N ILE A 194 25.07 -19.06 -6.92
CA ILE A 194 26.36 -18.40 -6.69
C ILE A 194 27.10 -18.14 -8.02
N VAL A 195 27.11 -19.15 -8.91
CA VAL A 195 27.69 -19.07 -10.25
C VAL A 195 26.99 -17.99 -11.08
N ARG A 196 25.66 -17.87 -11.03
CA ARG A 196 24.87 -16.83 -11.73
C ARG A 196 25.32 -15.40 -11.40
N TYR A 197 25.77 -15.15 -10.16
CA TYR A 197 26.31 -13.85 -9.75
C TYR A 197 27.83 -13.73 -9.94
N LYS A 198 28.59 -14.83 -10.01
CA LYS A 198 30.06 -14.84 -10.08
C LYS A 198 30.64 -14.93 -11.50
N VAL A 199 29.96 -15.54 -12.46
CA VAL A 199 30.59 -15.92 -13.74
C VAL A 199 30.97 -14.73 -14.62
N ILE A 200 32.26 -14.40 -14.52
CA ILE A 200 33.00 -13.58 -15.46
C ILE A 200 33.25 -14.47 -16.69
N SER A 201 32.41 -14.30 -17.71
CA SER A 201 32.63 -14.80 -19.08
C SER A 201 32.90 -16.32 -19.22
N LEU A 202 31.85 -17.15 -19.10
CA LEU A 202 31.86 -18.46 -19.77
C LEU A 202 31.44 -18.27 -21.23
N LEU A 203 32.35 -18.56 -22.16
CA LEU A 203 31.99 -18.78 -23.57
C LEU A 203 31.21 -20.10 -23.66
N VAL A 204 29.88 -20.03 -23.56
CA VAL A 204 29.05 -21.21 -23.81
C VAL A 204 28.99 -21.43 -25.32
N HIS A 205 29.69 -22.48 -25.79
CA HIS A 205 29.45 -23.05 -27.11
C HIS A 205 28.09 -23.76 -27.08
N VAL A 206 27.02 -23.05 -27.43
CA VAL A 206 25.75 -23.72 -27.75
C VAL A 206 25.98 -24.47 -29.06
N ARG A 207 25.55 -25.75 -29.12
CA ARG A 207 25.65 -26.68 -30.27
C ARG A 207 25.16 -26.13 -31.64
N SER A 208 24.67 -24.90 -31.68
CA SER A 208 24.15 -24.16 -32.84
C SER A 208 25.05 -23.00 -33.33
N GLY A 209 26.29 -22.88 -32.84
CA GLY A 209 27.28 -21.92 -33.38
C GLY A 209 27.03 -20.44 -33.04
N LYS A 210 26.10 -20.13 -32.12
CA LYS A 210 25.92 -18.80 -31.55
C LYS A 210 26.72 -18.67 -30.25
N LEU A 211 27.72 -17.79 -30.26
CA LEU A 211 28.37 -17.31 -29.05
C LEU A 211 27.34 -16.51 -28.24
N THR A 212 27.01 -16.97 -27.04
CA THR A 212 26.19 -16.18 -26.09
C THR A 212 27.10 -15.69 -24.97
N HIS A 213 27.26 -14.37 -24.88
CA HIS A 213 27.95 -13.74 -23.75
C HIS A 213 26.99 -13.74 -22.55
N MET A 214 27.17 -14.67 -21.62
CA MET A 214 26.47 -14.62 -20.34
C MET A 214 27.29 -13.79 -19.36
N GLN A 215 26.96 -12.51 -19.21
CA GLN A 215 27.57 -11.64 -18.20
C GLN A 215 26.98 -11.97 -16.82
N ALA A 216 27.84 -12.15 -15.82
CA ALA A 216 27.41 -12.27 -14.43
C ALA A 216 26.48 -11.12 -14.03
N LEU A 217 25.43 -11.43 -13.27
CA LEU A 217 24.49 -10.43 -12.78
C LEU A 217 25.16 -9.34 -11.95
N ALA A 218 26.19 -9.69 -11.15
CA ALA A 218 26.94 -8.72 -10.35
C ALA A 218 27.67 -7.70 -11.23
N GLU A 219 28.38 -8.16 -12.28
CA GLU A 219 29.10 -7.28 -13.20
C GLU A 219 28.16 -6.45 -14.06
N ARG A 220 27.01 -7.02 -14.44
CA ARG A 220 25.96 -6.27 -15.13
C ARG A 220 25.38 -5.17 -14.23
N LEU A 221 25.26 -5.41 -12.91
CA LEU A 221 24.69 -4.46 -11.95
C LEU A 221 25.69 -3.36 -11.54
N ARG A 222 27.00 -3.67 -11.55
CA ARG A 222 28.08 -2.78 -11.09
C ARG A 222 27.98 -1.33 -11.59
N PRO A 223 27.68 -1.04 -12.87
CA PRO A 223 27.62 0.34 -13.38
C PRO A 223 26.50 1.20 -12.75
N PHE A 224 25.45 0.56 -12.22
CA PHE A 224 24.34 1.26 -11.58
C PHE A 224 24.60 1.54 -10.10
N VAL A 225 25.57 0.87 -9.48
CA VAL A 225 25.74 0.91 -8.01
C VAL A 225 26.44 2.18 -7.56
N VAL A 226 25.82 2.88 -6.62
CA VAL A 226 26.34 4.10 -5.99
C VAL A 226 26.17 4.08 -4.48
N ASP A 227 26.94 4.92 -3.77
CA ASP A 227 26.54 5.34 -2.43
C ASP A 227 25.33 6.28 -2.56
N SER A 228 24.14 5.72 -2.38
CA SER A 228 22.88 6.46 -2.54
C SER A 228 22.73 7.61 -1.54
N VAL A 229 23.34 7.50 -0.36
CA VAL A 229 23.27 8.53 0.69
C VAL A 229 24.10 9.72 0.25
N ILE A 230 25.34 9.51 -0.20
CA ILE A 230 26.17 10.60 -0.71
C ILE A 230 25.52 11.24 -1.94
N TYR A 231 25.02 10.44 -2.88
CA TYR A 231 24.37 10.93 -4.09
C TYR A 231 23.16 11.84 -3.77
N ILE A 232 22.24 11.39 -2.92
CA ILE A 232 21.00 12.15 -2.66
C ILE A 232 21.28 13.46 -1.91
N HIS A 233 22.26 13.46 -1.00
CA HIS A 233 22.67 14.67 -0.27
C HIS A 233 23.38 15.67 -1.19
N GLN A 234 24.19 15.21 -2.15
CA GLN A 234 24.78 16.08 -3.18
C GLN A 234 23.71 16.67 -4.11
N ALA A 235 22.72 15.87 -4.52
CA ALA A 235 21.60 16.35 -5.32
C ALA A 235 20.83 17.45 -4.57
N LEU A 236 20.46 17.21 -3.32
CA LEU A 236 19.74 18.19 -2.49
C LEU A 236 20.58 19.46 -2.24
N ALA A 237 21.87 19.32 -1.96
CA ALA A 237 22.78 20.45 -1.73
C ALA A 237 22.96 21.34 -2.98
N THR A 238 22.81 20.76 -4.18
CA THR A 238 22.87 21.49 -5.46
C THR A 238 21.51 22.02 -5.92
N GLY A 239 20.48 21.96 -5.05
CA GLY A 239 19.16 22.51 -5.33
C GLY A 239 18.27 21.61 -6.19
N LYS A 240 18.65 20.34 -6.43
CA LYS A 240 17.88 19.40 -7.25
C LYS A 240 16.54 19.08 -6.60
N ARG A 241 15.50 18.96 -7.43
CA ARG A 241 14.15 18.57 -7.02
C ARG A 241 14.07 17.05 -6.94
N VAL A 242 13.81 16.52 -5.76
CA VAL A 242 13.68 15.09 -5.51
C VAL A 242 12.20 14.73 -5.38
N LEU A 243 11.72 13.83 -6.23
CA LEU A 243 10.42 13.19 -6.12
C LEU A 243 10.61 11.79 -5.53
N VAL A 244 9.90 11.48 -4.46
CA VAL A 244 9.91 10.15 -3.85
C VAL A 244 8.60 9.43 -4.18
N GLU A 245 8.75 8.30 -4.84
CA GLU A 245 7.67 7.40 -5.20
C GLU A 245 7.48 6.35 -4.08
N GLY A 246 6.37 6.46 -3.36
CA GLY A 246 5.96 5.47 -2.36
C GLY A 246 5.47 4.18 -2.99
N ALA A 247 5.94 3.04 -2.46
CA ALA A 247 5.41 1.72 -2.77
C ALA A 247 4.27 1.36 -1.81
N ASN A 248 3.33 0.52 -2.26
CA ASN A 248 2.17 0.10 -1.46
C ASN A 248 1.38 1.30 -0.91
N ALA A 249 0.88 1.24 0.32
CA ALA A 249 0.10 2.31 0.93
C ALA A 249 0.09 2.19 2.45
N LEU A 250 -0.41 3.22 3.14
CA LEU A 250 -0.37 3.33 4.59
C LEU A 250 -0.99 2.13 5.31
N MET A 251 -2.16 1.66 4.88
CA MET A 251 -2.82 0.56 5.59
C MET A 251 -2.17 -0.81 5.35
N LEU A 252 -1.13 -0.85 4.51
CA LEU A 252 -0.21 -1.98 4.34
C LEU A 252 1.14 -1.74 5.02
N ASP A 253 1.32 -0.66 5.77
CA ASP A 253 2.52 -0.42 6.57
C ASP A 253 2.69 -1.52 7.63
N ILE A 254 3.93 -1.94 7.88
CA ILE A 254 4.25 -3.02 8.83
C ILE A 254 3.88 -2.68 10.27
N ASP A 255 3.90 -1.40 10.65
CA ASP A 255 3.65 -0.92 12.00
C ASP A 255 2.23 -0.35 12.13
N PHE A 256 1.78 0.41 11.12
CA PHE A 256 0.54 1.20 11.21
C PHE A 256 -0.63 0.68 10.38
N GLY A 257 -0.42 -0.38 9.60
CA GLY A 257 -1.45 -1.03 8.81
C GLY A 257 -2.25 -2.07 9.59
N THR A 258 -3.06 -2.85 8.87
CA THR A 258 -3.87 -3.94 9.47
C THR A 258 -3.05 -5.20 9.73
N TYR A 259 -2.05 -5.13 10.61
CA TYR A 259 -1.17 -6.26 10.94
C TYR A 259 -1.98 -7.49 11.40
N PRO A 260 -1.72 -8.72 10.87
CA PRO A 260 -0.57 -9.10 10.04
C PRO A 260 -0.79 -8.98 8.52
N TYR A 261 -1.94 -8.47 8.07
CA TYR A 261 -2.29 -8.34 6.66
C TYR A 261 -1.68 -7.08 6.02
N VAL A 262 -0.36 -7.00 6.06
CA VAL A 262 0.45 -5.83 5.68
C VAL A 262 1.67 -6.28 4.87
N THR A 263 2.39 -5.33 4.26
CA THR A 263 3.72 -5.62 3.72
C THR A 263 4.79 -5.56 4.81
N SER A 264 6.02 -5.94 4.49
CA SER A 264 7.13 -6.04 5.46
C SER A 264 8.04 -4.81 5.47
N SER A 265 7.58 -3.71 4.90
CA SER A 265 8.31 -2.43 4.83
C SER A 265 7.47 -1.30 5.39
N SER A 266 8.12 -0.23 5.85
CA SER A 266 7.37 0.99 6.14
C SER A 266 6.99 1.71 4.85
N THR A 267 5.70 1.94 4.67
CA THR A 267 5.07 2.60 3.50
C THR A 267 4.75 4.07 3.79
N THR A 268 5.19 4.57 4.94
CA THR A 268 4.96 5.94 5.44
C THR A 268 6.06 6.92 5.01
N VAL A 269 5.87 8.20 5.36
CA VAL A 269 6.92 9.23 5.28
C VAL A 269 8.17 8.88 6.13
N GLY A 270 8.02 8.09 7.19
CA GLY A 270 9.15 7.54 7.94
C GLY A 270 10.00 6.60 7.08
N GLY A 271 9.35 5.78 6.26
CA GLY A 271 9.98 4.92 5.25
C GLY A 271 10.85 5.67 4.25
N VAL A 272 10.45 6.90 3.87
CA VAL A 272 11.24 7.79 3.00
C VAL A 272 12.56 8.16 3.66
N CYS A 273 12.50 8.58 4.92
CA CYS A 273 13.67 9.04 5.66
C CYS A 273 14.70 7.90 5.83
N ILE A 274 14.26 6.75 6.32
CA ILE A 274 15.15 5.60 6.56
C ILE A 274 15.58 4.90 5.26
N GLY A 275 14.77 5.00 4.21
CA GLY A 275 14.99 4.32 2.93
C GLY A 275 15.91 5.05 1.97
N LEU A 276 16.09 6.37 2.17
CA LEU A 276 16.96 7.22 1.36
C LEU A 276 18.09 7.89 2.16
N GLY A 277 18.06 7.81 3.50
CA GLY A 277 19.02 8.50 4.36
C GLY A 277 18.80 10.02 4.42
N ILE A 278 17.56 10.46 4.24
CA ILE A 278 17.18 11.88 4.23
C ILE A 278 16.69 12.30 5.65
N PRO A 279 17.16 13.43 6.20
CA PRO A 279 16.63 13.95 7.46
C PRO A 279 15.15 14.36 7.33
N PRO A 280 14.29 14.11 8.35
CA PRO A 280 12.87 14.48 8.29
C PRO A 280 12.62 15.95 7.91
N LYS A 281 13.47 16.88 8.38
CA LYS A 281 13.40 18.32 8.07
C LYS A 281 13.57 18.69 6.58
N MET A 282 13.99 17.75 5.74
CA MET A 282 14.16 17.95 4.30
C MET A 282 12.92 17.53 3.49
N ILE A 283 11.96 16.86 4.13
CA ILE A 283 10.67 16.58 3.53
C ILE A 283 9.93 17.91 3.35
N GLY A 284 9.64 18.25 2.10
CA GLY A 284 9.06 19.54 1.72
C GLY A 284 7.56 19.48 1.54
N LYS A 285 7.07 18.51 0.76
CA LYS A 285 5.64 18.32 0.51
C LYS A 285 5.29 16.84 0.48
N THR A 286 4.28 16.42 1.25
CA THR A 286 3.77 15.05 1.28
C THR A 286 2.38 15.01 0.68
N ILE A 287 2.21 14.25 -0.40
CA ILE A 287 0.93 14.13 -1.12
C ILE A 287 0.38 12.73 -0.90
N GLY A 288 -0.83 12.66 -0.34
CA GLY A 288 -1.58 11.42 -0.19
C GLY A 288 -2.37 11.11 -1.46
N VAL A 289 -2.23 9.92 -2.01
CA VAL A 289 -3.05 9.46 -3.13
C VAL A 289 -4.19 8.62 -2.57
N VAL A 290 -5.41 9.09 -2.80
CA VAL A 290 -6.65 8.51 -2.29
C VAL A 290 -7.57 8.22 -3.45
N LYS A 291 -8.12 7.01 -3.49
CA LYS A 291 -9.16 6.65 -4.44
C LYS A 291 -10.51 7.13 -3.90
N ALA A 292 -11.42 7.55 -4.78
CA ALA A 292 -12.77 8.01 -4.41
C ALA A 292 -13.65 6.94 -3.74
N TYR A 293 -13.15 5.71 -3.66
CA TYR A 293 -13.72 4.58 -2.93
C TYR A 293 -12.55 3.74 -2.42
N THR A 294 -12.81 2.72 -1.61
CA THR A 294 -11.74 1.92 -1.01
C THR A 294 -11.62 0.57 -1.70
N THR A 295 -10.39 0.10 -1.90
CA THR A 295 -10.11 -1.25 -2.42
C THR A 295 -9.06 -1.94 -1.58
N ARG A 296 -9.14 -3.28 -1.51
CA ARG A 296 -8.14 -4.10 -0.85
C ARG A 296 -7.82 -5.36 -1.65
N VAL A 297 -6.54 -5.70 -1.70
CA VAL A 297 -6.06 -7.00 -2.16
C VAL A 297 -5.67 -7.84 -0.94
N GLY A 298 -6.12 -9.09 -0.90
CA GLY A 298 -5.80 -10.03 0.18
C GLY A 298 -6.80 -10.05 1.33
N SER A 299 -6.47 -10.89 2.32
CA SER A 299 -7.29 -11.20 3.49
C SER A 299 -7.32 -10.05 4.50
N GLY A 300 -8.24 -10.11 5.47
CA GLY A 300 -8.33 -9.25 6.67
C GLY A 300 -9.54 -8.29 6.70
N PRO A 301 -9.80 -7.60 7.83
CA PRO A 301 -11.05 -6.84 8.01
C PRO A 301 -11.15 -5.60 7.13
N PHE A 302 -12.26 -5.40 6.44
CA PHE A 302 -12.50 -4.25 5.57
C PHE A 302 -13.87 -3.63 5.90
N PRO A 303 -13.92 -2.66 6.85
CA PRO A 303 -15.18 -2.18 7.40
C PRO A 303 -16.19 -1.65 6.38
N THR A 304 -15.71 -0.97 5.33
CA THR A 304 -16.58 -0.41 4.28
C THR A 304 -16.82 -1.32 3.09
N GLU A 305 -16.39 -2.58 3.15
CA GLU A 305 -16.57 -3.54 2.05
C GLU A 305 -18.05 -3.67 1.66
N GLN A 306 -18.31 -3.67 0.36
CA GLN A 306 -19.63 -3.87 -0.20
C GLN A 306 -19.69 -5.26 -0.84
N LEU A 307 -20.49 -6.16 -0.25
CA LEU A 307 -20.77 -7.50 -0.77
C LEU A 307 -22.08 -7.54 -1.58
N ASN A 308 -22.46 -6.40 -2.16
CA ASN A 308 -23.69 -6.18 -2.91
C ASN A 308 -23.37 -5.59 -4.31
N ASP A 309 -24.40 -5.20 -5.05
CA ASP A 309 -24.27 -4.68 -6.42
C ASP A 309 -23.41 -3.42 -6.52
N VAL A 310 -23.32 -2.60 -5.46
CA VAL A 310 -22.40 -1.46 -5.42
C VAL A 310 -20.95 -1.95 -5.45
N GLY A 311 -20.63 -2.98 -4.67
CA GLY A 311 -19.29 -3.57 -4.68
C GLY A 311 -18.91 -4.14 -6.04
N VAL A 312 -19.87 -4.78 -6.73
CA VAL A 312 -19.70 -5.27 -8.10
C VAL A 312 -19.48 -4.11 -9.07
N HIS A 313 -20.30 -3.06 -9.01
CA HIS A 313 -20.15 -1.85 -9.82
C HIS A 313 -18.76 -1.21 -9.66
N LEU A 314 -18.33 -0.96 -8.41
CA LEU A 314 -17.02 -0.38 -8.12
C LEU A 314 -15.87 -1.25 -8.66
N GLN A 315 -16.03 -2.58 -8.58
CA GLN A 315 -15.03 -3.52 -9.07
C GLN A 315 -14.96 -3.53 -10.61
N GLU A 316 -16.10 -3.61 -11.29
CA GLU A 316 -16.17 -3.75 -12.75
C GLU A 316 -15.84 -2.45 -13.47
N VAL A 317 -16.50 -1.35 -13.09
CA VAL A 317 -16.28 -0.03 -13.69
C VAL A 317 -14.88 0.48 -13.33
N GLY A 318 -14.45 0.29 -12.09
CA GLY A 318 -13.11 0.64 -11.60
C GLY A 318 -11.97 -0.22 -12.14
N ARG A 319 -12.30 -1.30 -12.86
CA ARG A 319 -11.37 -2.34 -13.33
C ARG A 319 -10.44 -2.88 -12.25
N GLU A 320 -11.02 -3.28 -11.13
CA GLU A 320 -10.28 -3.65 -9.93
C GLU A 320 -9.81 -5.11 -9.95
N TRP A 321 -8.85 -5.38 -10.84
CA TRP A 321 -8.10 -6.63 -10.94
C TRP A 321 -6.60 -6.38 -10.71
N GLY A 322 -5.95 -7.25 -9.93
CA GLY A 322 -4.52 -7.18 -9.68
C GLY A 322 -3.73 -7.51 -10.95
N VAL A 323 -2.87 -6.59 -11.38
CA VAL A 323 -2.06 -6.78 -12.61
C VAL A 323 -1.02 -7.90 -12.44
N THR A 324 -0.43 -8.00 -11.25
CA THR A 324 0.59 -9.02 -10.95
C THR A 324 -0.02 -10.37 -10.56
N THR A 325 -1.12 -10.37 -9.81
CA THR A 325 -1.70 -11.60 -9.22
C THR A 325 -2.92 -12.13 -9.98
N GLY A 326 -3.53 -11.32 -10.86
CA GLY A 326 -4.81 -11.61 -11.50
C GLY A 326 -6.02 -11.60 -10.56
N ARG A 327 -5.83 -11.34 -9.26
CA ARG A 327 -6.89 -11.47 -8.25
C ARG A 327 -7.87 -10.30 -8.32
N ARG A 328 -9.16 -10.59 -8.20
CA ARG A 328 -10.22 -9.59 -7.97
C ARG A 328 -9.95 -8.85 -6.66
N ARG A 329 -10.04 -7.52 -6.67
CA ARG A 329 -9.93 -6.71 -5.46
C ARG A 329 -11.27 -6.60 -4.76
N ARG A 330 -11.26 -6.63 -3.44
CA ARG A 330 -12.42 -6.28 -2.61
C ARG A 330 -12.68 -4.79 -2.73
N CYS A 331 -13.94 -4.39 -2.86
CA CYS A 331 -14.32 -2.99 -3.08
C CYS A 331 -15.33 -2.53 -2.04
N GLY A 332 -15.22 -1.27 -1.63
CA GLY A 332 -16.03 -0.69 -0.58
C GLY A 332 -16.11 0.83 -0.70
N TRP A 333 -16.98 1.44 0.09
CA TRP A 333 -17.11 2.90 0.14
C TRP A 333 -15.83 3.58 0.63
N LEU A 334 -15.69 4.88 0.34
CA LEU A 334 -14.63 5.68 0.92
C LEU A 334 -14.74 5.67 2.45
N ASP A 335 -13.60 5.44 3.12
CA ASP A 335 -13.52 5.34 4.57
C ASP A 335 -12.69 6.51 5.12
N LEU A 336 -13.34 7.49 5.75
CA LEU A 336 -12.67 8.65 6.30
C LEU A 336 -12.04 8.41 7.67
N VAL A 337 -12.40 7.33 8.38
CA VAL A 337 -11.70 6.91 9.61
C VAL A 337 -10.30 6.43 9.24
N VAL A 338 -10.20 5.62 8.17
CA VAL A 338 -8.93 5.20 7.57
C VAL A 338 -8.13 6.40 7.09
N MET A 339 -8.76 7.32 6.36
CA MET A 339 -8.06 8.50 5.84
C MET A 339 -7.54 9.39 6.97
N LYS A 340 -8.29 9.57 8.06
CA LYS A 340 -7.86 10.33 9.24
C LYS A 340 -6.64 9.66 9.90
N HIS A 341 -6.67 8.34 10.09
CA HIS A 341 -5.52 7.57 10.61
C HIS A 341 -4.28 7.76 9.71
N SER A 342 -4.47 7.65 8.40
CA SER A 342 -3.42 7.84 7.40
C SER A 342 -2.81 9.25 7.45
N SER A 343 -3.65 10.29 7.58
CA SER A 343 -3.22 11.68 7.75
C SER A 343 -2.42 11.92 9.02
N LEU A 344 -2.82 11.31 10.15
CA LEU A 344 -2.10 11.48 11.42
C LEU A 344 -0.65 10.98 11.33
N ILE A 345 -0.41 9.91 10.56
CA ILE A 345 0.92 9.30 10.45
C ILE A 345 1.79 10.00 9.41
N ASN A 346 1.21 10.35 8.26
CA ASN A 346 1.98 10.87 7.13
C ASN A 346 2.02 12.39 7.06
N GLY A 347 1.14 13.10 7.77
CA GLY A 347 1.09 14.57 7.77
C GLY A 347 0.94 15.13 6.36
N TYR A 348 -0.09 14.71 5.63
CA TYR A 348 -0.30 15.12 4.25
C TYR A 348 -0.52 16.64 4.13
N ASP A 349 0.19 17.27 3.20
CA ASP A 349 -0.02 18.68 2.83
C ASP A 349 -1.19 18.84 1.85
N SER A 350 -1.39 17.83 0.99
CA SER A 350 -2.52 17.77 0.08
C SER A 350 -2.82 16.34 -0.36
N PHE A 351 -4.02 16.15 -0.91
CA PHE A 351 -4.46 14.90 -1.49
C PHE A 351 -4.55 14.96 -3.03
N ASN A 352 -4.40 13.80 -3.64
CA ASN A 352 -4.79 13.50 -5.01
C ASN A 352 -5.94 12.50 -4.99
N LEU A 353 -7.15 12.94 -5.37
CA LEU A 353 -8.35 12.12 -5.42
C LEU A 353 -8.48 11.45 -6.79
N THR A 354 -8.38 10.14 -6.84
CA THR A 354 -8.36 9.38 -8.09
C THR A 354 -9.63 8.56 -8.30
N LYS A 355 -9.90 8.21 -9.55
CA LYS A 355 -11.02 7.35 -9.97
C LYS A 355 -12.38 7.90 -9.52
N LEU A 356 -12.52 9.23 -9.55
CA LEU A 356 -13.78 9.88 -9.20
C LEU A 356 -14.88 9.54 -10.21
N ASP A 357 -14.52 9.33 -11.47
CA ASP A 357 -15.40 8.94 -12.59
C ASP A 357 -16.11 7.59 -12.39
N ILE A 358 -15.62 6.74 -11.49
CA ILE A 358 -16.23 5.45 -11.20
C ILE A 358 -17.56 5.61 -10.45
N LEU A 359 -17.76 6.76 -9.81
CA LEU A 359 -18.99 7.09 -9.09
C LEU A 359 -20.04 7.77 -9.98
N ASP A 360 -19.75 8.03 -11.27
CA ASP A 360 -20.60 8.79 -12.19
C ASP A 360 -22.03 8.26 -12.28
N ASP A 361 -22.19 6.93 -12.28
CA ASP A 361 -23.46 6.25 -12.55
C ASP A 361 -24.31 6.00 -11.28
N LEU A 362 -23.81 6.35 -10.09
CA LEU A 362 -24.47 6.07 -8.82
C LEU A 362 -25.51 7.14 -8.45
N GLU A 363 -26.64 6.73 -7.89
CA GLU A 363 -27.70 7.64 -7.41
C GLU A 363 -27.35 8.26 -6.05
N GLU A 364 -26.74 7.45 -5.19
CA GLU A 364 -26.29 7.83 -3.86
C GLU A 364 -24.88 7.28 -3.64
N ILE A 365 -24.06 8.05 -2.93
CA ILE A 365 -22.69 7.71 -2.58
C ILE A 365 -22.58 7.75 -1.06
N LYS A 366 -22.16 6.65 -0.45
CA LYS A 366 -21.94 6.59 1.00
C LYS A 366 -20.48 6.80 1.33
N VAL A 367 -20.22 7.45 2.46
CA VAL A 367 -18.87 7.68 3.00
C VAL A 367 -18.86 7.27 4.46
N GLY A 368 -17.98 6.34 4.82
CA GLY A 368 -17.81 5.89 6.22
C GLY A 368 -17.10 6.97 7.03
N VAL A 369 -17.73 7.47 8.09
CA VAL A 369 -17.24 8.61 8.87
C VAL A 369 -16.88 8.27 10.32
N LYS A 370 -17.43 7.18 10.86
CA LYS A 370 -17.21 6.73 12.24
C LYS A 370 -17.29 5.23 12.33
N TYR A 371 -16.61 4.67 13.31
CA TYR A 371 -16.75 3.29 13.73
C TYR A 371 -17.38 3.25 15.11
N LEU A 372 -18.40 2.39 15.28
CA LEU A 372 -19.02 2.11 16.56
C LEU A 372 -18.73 0.67 16.98
N ILE A 373 -18.58 0.44 18.27
CA ILE A 373 -18.62 -0.89 18.87
C ILE A 373 -19.58 -0.83 20.04
N ASN A 374 -20.59 -1.69 20.05
CA ASN A 374 -21.66 -1.66 21.05
C ASN A 374 -22.27 -0.25 21.20
N GLU A 375 -22.52 0.42 20.07
CA GLU A 375 -23.05 1.80 19.98
C GLU A 375 -22.11 2.91 20.48
N GLU A 376 -20.91 2.59 20.97
CA GLU A 376 -19.91 3.57 21.39
C GLU A 376 -18.92 3.90 20.26
N GLU A 377 -18.68 5.19 20.01
CA GLU A 377 -17.75 5.65 18.97
C GLU A 377 -16.29 5.37 19.34
N LEU A 378 -15.57 4.72 18.43
CA LEU A 378 -14.13 4.55 18.55
C LEU A 378 -13.40 5.88 18.24
N PRO A 379 -12.34 6.22 18.99
CA PRO A 379 -11.60 7.46 18.77
C PRO A 379 -10.83 7.50 17.44
N GLY A 380 -10.62 6.34 16.80
CA GLY A 380 -9.88 6.22 15.56
C GLY A 380 -9.80 4.76 15.10
N PHE A 381 -8.82 4.47 14.24
CA PHE A 381 -8.62 3.13 13.70
C PHE A 381 -8.03 2.20 14.78
N PRO A 382 -8.69 1.07 15.12
CA PRO A 382 -8.19 0.15 16.14
C PRO A 382 -7.03 -0.70 15.63
N ALA A 383 -6.06 -0.98 16.51
CA ALA A 383 -4.96 -1.89 16.21
C ALA A 383 -5.39 -3.37 16.25
N ASP A 384 -6.38 -3.71 17.07
CA ASP A 384 -6.91 -5.06 17.18
C ASP A 384 -7.85 -5.38 16.01
N LEU A 385 -7.55 -6.45 15.26
CA LEU A 385 -8.31 -6.86 14.10
C LEU A 385 -9.64 -7.52 14.44
N ASP A 386 -9.77 -8.14 15.62
CA ASP A 386 -11.05 -8.70 16.07
C ASP A 386 -12.01 -7.54 16.36
N THR A 387 -11.52 -6.54 17.09
CA THR A 387 -12.21 -5.25 17.28
C THR A 387 -12.58 -4.62 15.92
N LEU A 388 -11.64 -4.52 14.97
CA LEU A 388 -11.89 -3.96 13.64
C LEU A 388 -12.93 -4.75 12.82
N ALA A 389 -13.00 -6.07 13.00
CA ALA A 389 -13.96 -6.92 12.28
C ALA A 389 -15.40 -6.79 12.81
N GLU A 390 -15.56 -6.31 14.04
CA GLU A 390 -16.86 -6.15 14.71
C GLU A 390 -17.39 -4.71 14.63
N VAL A 391 -16.68 -3.77 14.00
CA VAL A 391 -17.14 -2.38 13.93
C VAL A 391 -18.39 -2.21 13.08
N ASP A 392 -19.34 -1.45 13.61
CA ASP A 392 -20.44 -0.90 12.83
C ASP A 392 -19.99 0.43 12.20
N VAL A 393 -20.05 0.53 10.89
CA VAL A 393 -19.67 1.76 10.17
C VAL A 393 -20.86 2.71 10.08
N VAL A 394 -20.69 3.93 10.56
CA VAL A 394 -21.65 5.03 10.33
C VAL A 394 -21.33 5.69 9.01
N TYR A 395 -22.33 5.78 8.14
CA TYR A 395 -22.20 6.40 6.82
C TYR A 395 -22.92 7.74 6.75
N VAL A 396 -22.32 8.69 6.04
CA VAL A 396 -23.04 9.83 5.46
C VAL A 396 -23.38 9.49 4.02
N THR A 397 -24.65 9.70 3.64
CA THR A 397 -25.12 9.50 2.27
C THR A 397 -25.14 10.86 1.56
N LEU A 398 -24.46 10.93 0.42
CA LEU A 398 -24.42 12.10 -0.46
C LEU A 398 -25.13 11.77 -1.78
N PRO A 399 -25.83 12.74 -2.40
CA PRO A 399 -26.43 12.51 -3.70
C PRO A 399 -25.33 12.31 -4.75
N GLY A 400 -25.51 11.31 -5.61
CA GLY A 400 -24.68 11.14 -6.80
C GLY A 400 -24.96 12.21 -7.86
N TRP A 401 -24.21 12.17 -8.97
CA TRP A 401 -24.34 13.18 -10.03
C TRP A 401 -24.84 12.63 -11.37
N LYS A 402 -24.93 11.29 -11.55
CA LYS A 402 -25.53 10.61 -12.72
C LYS A 402 -25.11 11.20 -14.08
N THR A 403 -23.88 11.68 -14.17
CA THR A 403 -23.35 12.40 -15.34
C THR A 403 -21.88 12.08 -15.49
N SER A 404 -21.44 11.82 -16.73
CA SER A 404 -20.04 11.50 -16.96
C SER A 404 -19.12 12.72 -16.72
N ILE A 405 -18.06 12.54 -15.92
CA ILE A 405 -17.02 13.59 -15.71
C ILE A 405 -15.75 13.36 -16.54
N ALA A 406 -15.74 12.37 -17.43
CA ALA A 406 -14.55 11.96 -18.18
C ALA A 406 -13.97 13.07 -19.09
N SER A 407 -14.82 13.99 -19.56
CA SER A 407 -14.44 15.13 -20.40
C SER A 407 -14.11 16.42 -19.64
N VAL A 408 -14.34 16.46 -18.33
CA VAL A 408 -14.11 17.66 -17.50
C VAL A 408 -12.61 17.99 -17.45
N ARG A 409 -12.28 19.28 -17.60
CA ARG A 409 -10.89 19.79 -17.62
C ARG A 409 -10.65 20.95 -16.65
N SER A 410 -11.68 21.40 -15.96
CA SER A 410 -11.58 22.37 -14.88
C SER A 410 -12.44 21.97 -13.68
N TYR A 411 -12.02 22.37 -12.48
CA TYR A 411 -12.80 22.12 -11.27
C TYR A 411 -14.23 22.70 -11.35
N ASP A 412 -14.39 23.86 -11.99
CA ASP A 412 -15.65 24.58 -12.09
C ASP A 412 -16.65 23.90 -13.06
N GLU A 413 -16.15 23.07 -13.98
CA GLU A 413 -16.96 22.24 -14.88
C GLU A 413 -17.53 20.98 -14.21
N LEU A 414 -17.05 20.60 -13.02
CA LEU A 414 -17.56 19.42 -12.32
C LEU A 414 -19.05 19.60 -11.95
N PRO A 415 -19.88 18.54 -11.98
CA PRO A 415 -21.23 18.61 -11.46
C PRO A 415 -21.25 19.08 -10.00
N GLU A 416 -22.30 19.80 -9.59
CA GLU A 416 -22.40 20.36 -8.24
C GLU A 416 -22.23 19.29 -7.14
N ASN A 417 -22.90 18.15 -7.28
CA ASN A 417 -22.81 17.05 -6.32
C ASN A 417 -21.41 16.41 -6.30
N CYS A 418 -20.70 16.41 -7.42
CA CYS A 418 -19.31 15.96 -7.51
C CYS A 418 -18.37 16.90 -6.74
N ARG A 419 -18.56 18.23 -6.87
CA ARG A 419 -17.83 19.21 -6.06
C ARG A 419 -18.14 19.08 -4.57
N LYS A 420 -19.42 18.90 -4.20
CA LYS A 420 -19.84 18.68 -2.80
C LYS A 420 -19.19 17.43 -2.21
N TYR A 421 -19.02 16.36 -2.99
CA TYR A 421 -18.31 15.15 -2.56
C TYR A 421 -16.84 15.45 -2.22
N ILE A 422 -16.15 16.18 -3.09
CA ILE A 422 -14.75 16.61 -2.86
C ILE A 422 -14.66 17.50 -1.62
N GLU A 423 -15.52 18.52 -1.53
CA GLU A 423 -15.55 19.47 -0.41
C GLU A 423 -15.85 18.77 0.93
N PHE A 424 -16.74 17.78 0.94
CA PHE A 424 -17.02 16.96 2.12
C PHE A 424 -15.75 16.27 2.65
N ILE A 425 -14.95 15.69 1.75
CA ILE A 425 -13.67 15.05 2.12
C ILE A 425 -12.67 16.09 2.64
N GLU A 426 -12.50 17.22 1.93
CA GLU A 426 -11.60 18.31 2.35
C GLU A 426 -11.95 18.83 3.75
N ASN A 427 -13.24 19.03 4.01
CA ASN A 427 -13.73 19.55 5.28
C ASN A 427 -13.53 18.55 6.43
N TYR A 428 -13.80 17.27 6.19
CA TYR A 428 -13.62 16.24 7.21
C TYR A 428 -12.13 16.03 7.57
N LEU A 429 -11.24 16.04 6.57
CA LEU A 429 -9.81 15.78 6.77
C LEU A 429 -8.98 17.04 7.04
N HIS A 430 -9.57 18.23 6.93
CA HIS A 430 -8.88 19.53 7.02
C HIS A 430 -7.63 19.62 6.12
N THR A 431 -7.66 18.94 4.98
CA THR A 431 -6.53 18.80 4.06
C THR A 431 -7.03 19.02 2.63
N PRO A 432 -6.43 19.91 1.84
CA PRO A 432 -6.92 20.23 0.51
C PRO A 432 -6.71 19.08 -0.49
N ILE A 433 -7.66 18.89 -1.39
CA ILE A 433 -7.52 18.04 -2.57
C ILE A 433 -7.01 18.94 -3.71
N GLU A 434 -5.72 18.81 -4.02
CA GLU A 434 -5.05 19.64 -5.03
C GLU A 434 -5.12 19.01 -6.42
N TRP A 435 -5.25 17.69 -6.49
CA TRP A 435 -5.28 16.93 -7.73
C TRP A 435 -6.52 16.05 -7.78
N ILE A 436 -7.16 16.03 -8.95
CA ILE A 436 -8.31 15.17 -9.23
C ILE A 436 -7.98 14.35 -10.48
N GLY A 437 -8.07 13.04 -10.35
CA GLY A 437 -7.92 12.11 -11.46
C GLY A 437 -9.27 11.60 -11.94
N SER A 438 -9.65 11.98 -13.16
CA SER A 438 -10.67 11.28 -13.96
C SER A 438 -9.95 10.36 -14.96
N LEU A 439 -10.37 9.09 -15.07
CA LEU A 439 -9.86 8.18 -16.10
C LEU A 439 -10.74 8.27 -17.35
N TYR A 440 -10.11 8.16 -18.52
CA TYR A 440 -10.82 7.79 -19.75
C TYR A 440 -11.12 6.31 -19.71
N ARG A 441 -12.35 5.94 -20.05
CA ARG A 441 -12.70 4.62 -20.57
C ARG A 441 -12.04 4.42 -21.95
N HIS A 442 -11.46 3.23 -22.17
CA HIS A 442 -10.83 2.71 -23.41
C HIS A 442 -9.42 3.20 -23.80
N ASP A 443 -8.45 2.28 -23.68
CA ASP A 443 -7.35 1.91 -24.61
C ASP A 443 -6.53 2.97 -25.35
N ARG A 444 -6.66 4.25 -25.00
CA ARG A 444 -5.78 5.35 -25.43
C ARG A 444 -5.61 6.30 -24.23
N CYS A 445 -4.56 6.04 -23.47
CA CYS A 445 -4.21 6.85 -22.31
C CYS A 445 -3.58 8.17 -22.75
N ASP A 446 -4.06 9.27 -22.15
CA ASP A 446 -3.47 10.60 -22.25
C ASP A 446 -3.04 11.02 -20.82
N PRO A 447 -1.74 11.24 -20.56
CA PRO A 447 -1.23 11.66 -19.27
C PRO A 447 -1.70 13.06 -18.83
N ALA A 448 -2.31 13.87 -19.71
CA ALA A 448 -2.83 15.22 -19.40
C ALA A 448 -4.09 15.28 -18.49
N ARG A 449 -4.50 14.17 -17.88
CA ARG A 449 -5.81 14.02 -17.19
C ARG A 449 -5.75 14.08 -15.67
N THR A 450 -4.71 14.66 -15.10
CA THR A 450 -4.63 14.98 -13.68
C THR A 450 -4.50 16.48 -13.59
N GLU A 451 -5.59 17.15 -13.23
CA GLU A 451 -5.63 18.60 -13.17
C GLU A 451 -5.21 19.08 -11.78
N ARG A 452 -4.41 20.15 -11.74
CA ARG A 452 -4.09 20.86 -10.51
C ARG A 452 -5.14 21.94 -10.26
N ARG A 453 -5.86 21.86 -9.15
CA ARG A 453 -6.82 22.90 -8.74
C ARG A 453 -6.07 24.23 -8.46
N PRO A 454 -6.52 25.38 -9.02
CA PRO A 454 -6.00 26.68 -8.63
C PRO A 454 -6.20 26.92 -7.12
N ARG A 455 -5.20 27.48 -6.43
CA ARG A 455 -5.29 27.77 -4.98
C ARG A 455 -6.33 28.86 -4.70
N LEU A 456 -7.57 28.48 -4.38
CA LEU A 456 -8.56 29.35 -3.77
C LEU A 456 -8.44 29.25 -2.24
N PHE A 457 -7.43 29.90 -1.67
CA PHE A 457 -7.33 30.09 -0.22
C PHE A 457 -7.65 31.53 0.15
N THR A 458 -8.91 31.78 0.49
CA THR A 458 -9.29 32.85 1.42
C THR A 458 -10.19 32.24 2.49
N ALA A 459 -9.62 32.05 3.68
CA ALA A 459 -10.26 31.34 4.81
C ALA A 459 -11.55 32.00 5.31
N ALA A 460 -11.81 33.27 4.97
CA ALA A 460 -12.91 34.05 5.52
C ALA A 460 -14.27 33.84 4.82
N ALA A 461 -14.29 33.43 3.54
CA ALA A 461 -15.53 33.33 2.78
C ALA A 461 -16.22 31.95 2.90
N LYS A 462 -15.48 30.91 3.28
CA LYS A 462 -16.00 29.54 3.44
C LYS A 462 -16.75 29.32 4.75
N GLY A 463 -16.30 29.91 5.87
CA GLY A 463 -16.86 29.63 7.21
C GLY A 463 -18.38 29.79 7.34
N ALA A 464 -18.93 30.93 6.91
CA ALA A 464 -20.35 31.25 7.13
C ALA A 464 -21.34 30.53 6.19
N PHE A 465 -20.89 30.09 5.01
CA PHE A 465 -21.73 29.34 4.06
C PHE A 465 -21.68 27.82 4.33
N LEU A 466 -20.57 27.32 4.89
CA LEU A 466 -20.33 25.90 5.16
C LEU A 466 -20.84 25.42 6.52
N GLU A 467 -20.82 26.27 7.57
CA GLU A 467 -21.53 25.96 8.82
C GLU A 467 -23.01 25.68 8.54
N LYS A 468 -23.62 26.46 7.65
CA LYS A 468 -25.01 26.26 7.24
C LYS A 468 -25.27 24.94 6.52
N ILE A 469 -24.36 24.45 5.67
CA ILE A 469 -24.51 23.14 4.99
C ILE A 469 -24.32 21.98 5.96
N ILE A 470 -23.37 22.11 6.89
CA ILE A 470 -23.14 21.12 7.96
C ILE A 470 -24.39 21.08 8.85
N ASP A 471 -24.88 22.22 9.32
CA ASP A 471 -26.09 22.33 10.14
C ASP A 471 -27.33 21.81 9.40
N ASP A 472 -27.48 22.09 8.10
CA ASP A 472 -28.60 21.59 7.29
C ASP A 472 -28.51 20.06 7.05
N ILE A 473 -27.31 19.48 6.95
CA ILE A 473 -27.10 18.01 6.85
C ILE A 473 -27.34 17.32 8.20
N PHE A 474 -26.96 17.95 9.32
CA PHE A 474 -27.16 17.42 10.68
C PHE A 474 -28.57 17.68 11.23
N ALA A 475 -29.30 18.68 10.73
CA ALA A 475 -30.70 18.94 11.07
C ALA A 475 -31.66 17.85 10.55
N GLY A 476 -31.22 17.02 9.59
CA GLY A 476 -31.96 15.85 9.09
C GLY A 476 -31.68 14.54 9.84
N MET A 477 -30.84 14.55 10.88
CA MET A 477 -30.48 13.35 11.66
C MET A 477 -31.35 13.20 12.92
N ASP A 478 -31.47 11.95 13.40
CA ASP A 478 -32.24 11.56 14.60
C ASP A 478 -31.92 12.48 15.81
N PRO A 479 -32.93 13.02 16.52
CA PRO A 479 -32.76 13.94 17.64
C PRO A 479 -31.91 13.41 18.81
N ASN A 480 -31.62 12.10 18.88
CA ASN A 480 -30.69 11.54 19.86
C ASN A 480 -29.21 11.89 19.58
N VAL A 481 -28.87 12.35 18.37
CA VAL A 481 -27.49 12.76 18.00
C VAL A 481 -27.19 14.22 18.36
N GLN A 482 -28.21 15.08 18.49
CA GLN A 482 -28.03 16.52 18.70
C GLN A 482 -27.63 16.91 20.14
N ASN A 483 -27.88 16.07 21.15
CA ASN A 483 -27.69 16.43 22.56
C ASN A 483 -26.26 16.22 23.12
N ALA A 484 -25.29 15.76 22.32
CA ALA A 484 -23.95 15.41 22.82
C ALA A 484 -22.94 16.58 22.86
N GLN A 485 -23.30 17.80 22.41
CA GLN A 485 -22.36 18.93 22.37
C GLN A 485 -22.48 19.94 23.52
N ALA A 486 -23.49 19.84 24.39
CA ALA A 486 -23.66 20.76 25.50
C ALA A 486 -23.09 20.21 26.82
N THR A 487 -21.78 19.92 26.88
CA THR A 487 -20.97 19.87 28.13
C THR A 487 -19.54 19.43 27.83
N ASN A 488 -18.66 20.38 27.49
CA ASN A 488 -17.22 20.16 27.59
C ASN A 488 -16.51 21.46 28.00
N THR A 489 -16.58 21.76 29.30
CA THR A 489 -15.49 22.47 29.99
C THR A 489 -14.79 21.44 30.85
N LEU A 490 -13.50 21.21 30.59
CA LEU A 490 -12.64 20.27 31.32
C LEU A 490 -12.48 20.69 32.78
N PRO A 491 -12.57 19.75 33.73
CA PRO A 491 -11.73 19.82 34.92
C PRO A 491 -10.79 18.60 34.96
N THR A 492 -9.52 18.91 35.15
CA THR A 492 -8.49 18.00 35.63
C THR A 492 -8.93 17.35 36.95
N MET A 493 -8.93 16.01 37.07
CA MET A 493 -8.68 15.34 38.36
C MET A 493 -8.31 13.85 38.23
N SER A 494 -7.45 13.50 39.18
CA SER A 494 -6.87 12.21 39.57
C SER A 494 -7.83 11.02 39.68
N VAL A 495 -7.32 9.85 39.26
CA VAL A 495 -7.97 8.54 39.36
C VAL A 495 -7.99 8.04 40.81
N SER A 496 -9.17 7.65 41.33
CA SER A 496 -9.29 6.74 42.49
C SER A 496 -10.27 5.60 42.20
N SER A 497 -9.94 4.42 42.72
CA SER A 497 -10.38 3.09 42.29
C SER A 497 -11.67 2.56 42.95
N SER A 498 -12.63 3.41 43.30
CA SER A 498 -13.82 2.99 44.09
C SER A 498 -15.13 2.81 43.30
N SER A 499 -15.20 3.13 42.00
CA SER A 499 -16.47 3.18 41.25
C SER A 499 -17.00 1.82 40.72
N ARG A 500 -16.19 0.76 40.66
CA ARG A 500 -16.60 -0.53 40.05
C ARG A 500 -17.46 -1.45 40.95
N LYS A 501 -17.66 -1.12 42.22
CA LYS A 501 -18.45 -1.97 43.14
C LYS A 501 -19.92 -1.56 43.29
N ARG A 502 -20.30 -0.32 42.98
CA ARG A 502 -21.68 0.19 43.22
C ARG A 502 -22.71 -0.12 42.13
N SER A 503 -22.31 -0.62 40.96
CA SER A 503 -23.24 -0.92 39.86
C SER A 503 -23.86 -2.32 39.89
N ARG A 504 -23.53 -3.17 40.88
CA ARG A 504 -23.99 -4.57 40.93
C ARG A 504 -25.20 -4.81 41.85
N GLU A 505 -25.65 -3.83 42.62
CA GLU A 505 -26.69 -4.02 43.64
C GLU A 505 -28.10 -3.56 43.24
N ASN A 506 -28.27 -2.93 42.06
CA ASN A 506 -29.56 -2.37 41.60
C ASN A 506 -30.15 -3.03 40.35
N GLU A 507 -29.82 -4.28 40.03
CA GLU A 507 -30.46 -5.00 38.91
C GLU A 507 -31.84 -5.56 39.32
N SER A 508 -32.87 -5.27 38.53
CA SER A 508 -34.20 -5.85 38.75
C SER A 508 -34.20 -7.38 38.52
N PRO A 509 -35.08 -8.17 39.18
CA PRO A 509 -35.14 -9.63 39.00
C PRO A 509 -35.32 -10.06 37.53
N SER A 510 -36.01 -9.24 36.73
CA SER A 510 -36.20 -9.43 35.29
C SER A 510 -34.89 -9.30 34.50
N GLN A 511 -34.07 -8.30 34.82
CA GLN A 511 -32.76 -8.10 34.18
C GLN A 511 -31.77 -9.21 34.54
N ARG A 512 -31.78 -9.63 35.81
CA ARG A 512 -30.94 -10.74 36.29
C ARG A 512 -31.30 -12.05 35.59
N HIS A 513 -32.59 -12.33 35.43
CA HIS A 513 -33.08 -13.54 34.74
C HIS A 513 -32.75 -13.52 33.23
N LYS A 514 -32.86 -12.37 32.55
CA LYS A 514 -32.46 -12.23 31.14
C LYS A 514 -30.96 -12.47 30.94
N ARG A 515 -30.14 -11.94 31.86
CA ARG A 515 -28.68 -12.10 31.83
C ARG A 515 -28.24 -13.53 32.10
N GLU A 516 -28.86 -14.22 33.05
CA GLU A 516 -28.60 -15.64 33.32
C GLU A 516 -28.98 -16.52 32.12
N LYS A 517 -30.13 -16.26 31.48
CA LYS A 517 -30.53 -16.96 30.24
C LYS A 517 -29.57 -16.69 29.07
N ALA A 518 -29.05 -15.48 28.94
CA ALA A 518 -28.06 -15.13 27.92
C ALA A 518 -26.72 -15.85 28.16
N ALA A 519 -26.26 -15.89 29.41
CA ALA A 519 -25.04 -16.59 29.81
C ALA A 519 -25.17 -18.12 29.61
N GLU A 520 -26.33 -18.70 29.89
CA GLU A 520 -26.59 -20.13 29.67
C GLU A 520 -26.64 -20.47 28.17
N ARG A 521 -27.24 -19.61 27.33
CA ARG A 521 -27.20 -19.76 25.87
C ARG A 521 -25.77 -19.71 25.32
N GLN A 522 -24.94 -18.80 25.82
CA GLN A 522 -23.52 -18.72 25.41
C GLN A 522 -22.71 -19.94 25.87
N ARG A 523 -22.96 -20.47 27.07
CA ARG A 523 -22.33 -21.73 27.53
C ARG A 523 -22.70 -22.90 26.63
N ARG A 524 -23.99 -23.07 26.32
CA ARG A 524 -24.47 -24.15 25.43
C ARG A 524 -23.93 -24.02 24.00
N LYS A 525 -23.75 -22.80 23.49
CA LYS A 525 -23.12 -22.55 22.18
C LYS A 525 -21.64 -22.97 22.19
N ARG A 526 -20.86 -22.54 23.20
CA ARG A 526 -19.45 -22.92 23.36
C ARG A 526 -19.25 -24.43 23.51
N GLU A 527 -20.18 -25.11 24.18
CA GLU A 527 -20.13 -26.56 24.36
C GLU A 527 -20.47 -27.32 23.07
N ARG A 528 -21.42 -26.83 22.27
CA ARG A 528 -21.68 -27.33 20.91
C ARG A 528 -20.49 -27.13 19.98
N ASP A 529 -19.89 -25.95 19.98
CA ASP A 529 -18.76 -25.62 19.10
C ASP A 529 -17.52 -26.45 19.47
N ARG A 530 -17.30 -26.70 20.77
CA ARG A 530 -16.23 -27.60 21.27
C ARG A 530 -16.45 -29.05 20.85
N ASN A 531 -17.68 -29.56 20.93
CA ASN A 531 -18.01 -30.93 20.51
C ASN A 531 -17.95 -31.09 18.98
N ALA A 532 -18.31 -30.06 18.20
CA ALA A 532 -18.13 -30.05 16.76
C ALA A 532 -16.63 -30.08 16.37
N GLY A 533 -15.78 -29.32 17.07
CA GLY A 533 -14.33 -29.34 16.85
C GLY A 533 -13.68 -30.69 17.16
N LEU A 534 -14.13 -31.38 18.22
CA LEU A 534 -13.65 -32.73 18.58
C LEU A 534 -14.02 -33.77 17.50
N ASN A 535 -15.22 -33.70 16.92
CA ASN A 535 -15.63 -34.60 15.84
C ASN A 535 -14.84 -34.37 14.55
N VAL A 536 -14.48 -33.12 14.23
CA VAL A 536 -13.65 -32.81 13.05
C VAL A 536 -12.22 -33.31 13.23
N MET A 537 -11.64 -33.20 14.43
CA MET A 537 -10.32 -33.79 14.72
C MET A 537 -10.33 -35.32 14.63
N ALA A 538 -11.38 -35.97 15.14
CA ALA A 538 -11.51 -37.43 15.06
C ALA A 538 -11.62 -37.93 13.60
N MET A 539 -12.38 -37.23 12.74
CA MET A 539 -12.43 -37.55 11.31
C MET A 539 -11.09 -37.31 10.61
N SER A 540 -10.37 -36.24 10.95
CA SER A 540 -9.05 -35.95 10.38
C SER A 540 -8.00 -37.01 10.75
N GLN A 541 -8.03 -37.50 11.99
CA GLN A 541 -7.14 -38.58 12.44
C GLN A 541 -7.48 -39.92 11.77
N ALA A 542 -8.77 -40.22 11.57
CA ALA A 542 -9.21 -41.43 10.85
C ALA A 542 -8.77 -41.40 9.37
N VAL A 543 -8.83 -40.24 8.71
CA VAL A 543 -8.34 -40.07 7.33
C VAL A 543 -6.82 -40.22 7.25
N GLN A 544 -6.07 -39.68 8.22
CA GLN A 544 -4.61 -39.87 8.28
C GLN A 544 -4.20 -41.34 8.53
N GLN A 545 -4.90 -42.06 9.41
CA GLN A 545 -4.64 -43.49 9.62
C GLN A 545 -4.96 -44.33 8.38
N HIS A 546 -6.04 -44.01 7.67
CA HIS A 546 -6.40 -44.69 6.43
C HIS A 546 -5.41 -44.39 5.29
N GLN A 547 -4.81 -43.19 5.26
CA GLN A 547 -3.73 -42.86 4.30
C GLN A 547 -2.41 -43.55 4.64
N GLN A 548 -2.08 -43.72 5.93
CA GLN A 548 -0.88 -44.44 6.35
C GLN A 548 -0.98 -45.95 6.09
N GLN A 549 -2.16 -46.56 6.23
CA GLN A 549 -2.37 -47.97 5.89
C GLN A 549 -2.25 -48.26 4.39
N HIS A 550 -2.57 -47.29 3.53
CA HIS A 550 -2.39 -47.40 2.08
C HIS A 550 -0.95 -47.17 1.59
N GLN A 551 -0.06 -46.64 2.43
CA GLN A 551 1.37 -46.47 2.10
C GLN A 551 2.24 -47.64 2.59
N GLN A 552 1.68 -48.58 3.36
CA GLN A 552 2.38 -49.76 3.89
C GLN A 552 1.91 -51.09 3.28
N ALA A 553 1.02 -51.05 2.29
CA ALA A 553 0.64 -52.16 1.41
C ALA A 553 1.11 -51.84 -0.01
#